data_AF-A0A3M7SI96-F1
#
_entry.id   AF-A0A3M7SI96-F1
#
_cell.length_a   1.000
_cell.length_b   1.000
_cell.length_c   1.000
_cell.angle_alpha   90.00
_cell.angle_beta   90.00
_cell.angle_gamma   90.00
#
_symmetry.space_group_name_H-M   'P 1'
#
loop_
_entity.id
_entity.type
_entity.pdbx_description
1 polymer ?
#
loop_
_entity_poly.entity_id
_entity_poly.type
_entity_poly.pdbx_seq_one_letter_code
_entity_poly.pdbx_strand_id
1 'polypeptide(L)'
;NGDLASGSGDKTIKIWKKNNFELINTLNGHSNDILCLAVLKNGDLASGSQDETIRIWNTNSGILRITIYAEQVVFSLLIERENLIAGYYQADPNIYNISLIYENIKEREKNFCSSRQDGYYPNIKNDCNLN
;
A
#
# COMPACT_ATOMS: atom_id res chain seq x y z
N ASN A 1 11.98 3.36 -9.74
CA ASN A 1 13.38 3.76 -9.49
C ASN A 1 14.38 2.65 -9.79
N GLY A 2 13.95 1.39 -9.91
CA GLY A 2 14.86 0.27 -10.22
C GLY A 2 15.56 -0.29 -8.98
N ASP A 3 15.16 0.15 -7.79
CA ASP A 3 15.59 -0.38 -6.50
C ASP A 3 14.93 -1.75 -6.23
N LEU A 4 15.52 -2.51 -5.32
CA LEU A 4 15.07 -3.87 -4.99
C LEU A 4 14.21 -3.84 -3.73
N ALA A 5 13.22 -4.72 -3.68
CA ALA A 5 12.37 -4.92 -2.51
C ALA A 5 12.40 -6.39 -2.07
N SER A 6 12.40 -6.63 -0.77
CA SER A 6 12.33 -7.98 -0.18
C SER A 6 11.36 -8.00 0.99
N GLY A 7 10.42 -8.95 1.00
CA GLY A 7 9.56 -9.26 2.14
C GLY A 7 10.17 -10.40 2.96
N SER A 8 9.89 -10.43 4.27
CA SER A 8 10.48 -11.39 5.21
C SER A 8 9.46 -11.89 6.24
N GLY A 9 9.75 -13.03 6.87
CA GLY A 9 9.05 -13.53 8.06
C GLY A 9 9.31 -12.70 9.33
N ASP A 10 10.22 -11.72 9.26
CA ASP A 10 10.33 -10.68 10.30
C ASP A 10 9.22 -9.62 10.22
N LYS A 11 8.25 -9.79 9.30
CA LYS A 11 7.06 -8.94 9.11
C LYS A 11 7.37 -7.58 8.48
N THR A 12 8.60 -7.40 7.98
CA THR A 12 9.05 -6.15 7.36
C THR A 12 9.31 -6.33 5.87
N ILE A 13 9.32 -5.20 5.17
CA ILE A 13 9.78 -5.11 3.79
C ILE A 13 11.02 -4.20 3.79
N LYS A 14 12.10 -4.66 3.17
CA LYS A 14 13.32 -3.87 3.01
C LYS A 14 13.45 -3.40 1.58
N ILE A 15 13.83 -2.13 1.42
CA ILE A 15 14.10 -1.48 0.14
C ILE A 15 15.60 -1.25 0.03
N TRP A 16 16.20 -1.70 -1.06
CA TRP A 16 17.64 -1.70 -1.27
C TRP A 16 18.00 -0.94 -2.54
N LYS A 17 19.04 -0.12 -2.46
CA LYS A 17 19.59 0.57 -3.61
C LYS A 17 20.22 -0.46 -4.55
N LYS A 18 19.75 -0.53 -5.80
CA LYS A 18 20.16 -1.61 -6.72
C LYS A 18 21.67 -1.70 -6.97
N ASN A 19 22.38 -0.57 -6.96
CA ASN A 19 23.78 -0.51 -7.42
C ASN A 19 24.80 -0.97 -6.35
N ASN A 20 24.49 -0.75 -5.08
CA ASN A 20 25.41 -1.03 -3.96
C ASN A 20 24.76 -1.86 -2.85
N PHE A 21 23.49 -2.26 -3.00
CA PHE A 21 22.70 -3.02 -2.02
C PHE A 21 22.62 -2.37 -0.65
N GLU A 22 22.73 -1.04 -0.60
CA GLU A 22 22.54 -0.28 0.63
C GLU A 22 21.06 -0.27 1.02
N LEU A 23 20.77 -0.49 2.29
CA LEU A 23 19.42 -0.42 2.82
C LEU A 23 18.92 1.03 2.81
N ILE A 24 17.93 1.33 1.96
CA ILE A 24 17.33 2.66 1.86
C ILE A 24 16.22 2.82 2.90
N ASN A 25 15.38 1.80 3.05
CA ASN A 25 14.19 1.89 3.89
C ASN A 25 13.76 0.54 4.45
N THR A 26 13.07 0.56 5.58
CA THR A 26 12.37 -0.60 6.15
C THR A 26 10.90 -0.21 6.38
N LEU A 27 10.01 -0.84 5.63
CA LEU A 27 8.57 -0.65 5.74
C LEU A 27 8.05 -1.56 6.84
N ASN A 28 7.48 -0.95 7.87
CA ASN A 28 6.92 -1.63 9.03
C ASN A 28 5.39 -1.45 9.02
N GLY A 29 4.66 -2.49 9.40
CA GLY A 29 3.23 -2.36 9.65
C GLY A 29 2.43 -3.65 9.54
N HIS A 30 2.88 -4.62 8.74
CA HIS A 30 2.29 -5.96 8.76
C HIS A 30 2.49 -6.60 10.12
N SER A 31 1.49 -7.37 10.57
CA SER A 31 1.53 -8.05 11.87
C SER A 31 2.01 -9.50 11.77
N ASN A 32 2.21 -9.99 10.54
CA ASN A 32 2.65 -11.34 10.22
C ASN A 32 3.53 -11.36 8.95
N ASP A 33 4.00 -12.55 8.59
CA ASP A 33 4.98 -12.78 7.52
C ASP A 33 4.56 -12.14 6.18
N ILE A 34 5.54 -11.58 5.47
CA ILE A 34 5.34 -11.09 4.10
C ILE A 34 5.57 -12.26 3.14
N LEU A 35 4.55 -12.61 2.37
CA LEU A 35 4.59 -13.79 1.50
C LEU A 35 4.83 -13.43 0.04
N CYS A 36 4.39 -12.24 -0.38
CA CYS A 36 4.51 -11.80 -1.77
C CYS A 36 4.58 -10.28 -1.90
N LEU A 37 5.17 -9.83 -3.00
CA LEU A 37 5.31 -8.43 -3.38
C LEU A 37 4.95 -8.26 -4.86
N ALA A 38 4.33 -7.13 -5.21
CA ALA A 38 4.06 -6.75 -6.59
C ALA A 38 4.26 -5.24 -6.78
N VAL A 39 4.93 -4.84 -7.87
CA VAL A 39 5.15 -3.41 -8.18
C VAL A 39 3.99 -2.91 -9.03
N LEU A 40 3.31 -1.86 -8.57
CA LEU A 40 2.24 -1.20 -9.28
C LEU A 40 2.79 -0.31 -10.40
N LYS A 41 1.98 -0.01 -11.41
CA LYS A 41 2.38 0.87 -12.54
C LYS A 41 2.81 2.27 -12.11
N ASN A 42 2.23 2.80 -11.04
CA ASN A 42 2.59 4.10 -10.46
C ASN A 42 3.90 4.06 -9.64
N GLY A 43 4.54 2.90 -9.51
CA GLY A 43 5.78 2.70 -8.76
C GLY A 43 5.58 2.44 -7.27
N ASP A 44 4.34 2.46 -6.76
CA ASP A 44 4.06 1.99 -5.41
C ASP A 44 4.22 0.45 -5.34
N LEU A 45 4.48 -0.06 -4.14
CA LEU A 45 4.67 -1.48 -3.89
C LEU A 45 3.44 -2.04 -3.18
N ALA A 46 2.87 -3.13 -3.69
CA ALA A 46 1.87 -3.93 -3.00
C ALA A 46 2.56 -5.11 -2.28
N SER A 47 2.13 -5.41 -1.07
CA SER A 47 2.58 -6.58 -0.29
C SER A 47 1.41 -7.39 0.23
N GLY A 48 1.52 -8.71 0.12
CA GLY A 48 0.55 -9.66 0.67
C GLY A 48 1.17 -10.42 1.84
N SER A 49 0.37 -10.66 2.87
CA SER A 49 0.84 -11.22 4.14
C SER A 49 -0.09 -12.30 4.69
N GLN A 50 0.47 -13.09 5.61
CA GLN A 50 -0.28 -13.99 6.49
C GLN A 50 -1.17 -13.25 7.51
N ASP A 51 -1.07 -11.92 7.62
CA ASP A 51 -2.01 -11.12 8.42
C ASP A 51 -3.35 -10.83 7.72
N GLU A 52 -3.60 -11.49 6.58
CA GLU A 52 -4.81 -11.38 5.77
C GLU A 52 -5.04 -9.97 5.20
N THR A 53 -3.97 -9.17 5.11
CA THR A 53 -4.00 -7.86 4.48
C THR A 53 -3.11 -7.78 3.25
N ILE A 54 -3.54 -6.92 2.34
CA ILE A 54 -2.71 -6.38 1.27
C ILE A 54 -2.42 -4.93 1.61
N ARG A 55 -1.16 -4.53 1.58
CA ARG A 55 -0.76 -3.14 1.84
C ARG A 55 -0.09 -2.53 0.63
N ILE A 56 -0.43 -1.26 0.36
CA ILE A 56 0.17 -0.47 -0.72
C ILE A 56 1.03 0.62 -0.10
N TRP A 57 2.30 0.65 -0.50
CA TRP A 57 3.33 1.50 0.06
C TRP A 57 3.89 2.43 -0.99
N ASN A 58 4.14 3.67 -0.59
CA ASN A 58 5.07 4.50 -1.35
C ASN A 58 6.50 4.14 -0.99
N THR A 59 7.25 3.57 -1.92
CA THR A 59 8.63 3.13 -1.65
C THR A 59 9.62 4.28 -1.47
N ASN A 60 9.31 5.46 -2.01
CA ASN A 60 10.20 6.64 -1.90
C ASN A 60 10.10 7.27 -0.50
N SER A 61 8.88 7.48 0.02
CA SER A 61 8.68 8.04 1.35
C SER A 61 8.62 7.00 2.47
N GLY A 62 8.40 5.73 2.12
CA GLY A 62 8.16 4.65 3.09
C GLY A 62 6.77 4.67 3.72
N ILE A 63 5.88 5.54 3.26
CA ILE A 63 4.56 5.73 3.85
C ILE A 63 3.60 4.65 3.35
N LEU A 64 2.89 4.02 4.29
CA LEU A 64 1.73 3.18 4.00
C LEU A 64 0.60 4.05 3.44
N ARG A 65 0.13 3.76 2.24
CA ARG A 65 -0.99 4.47 1.61
C ARG A 65 -2.32 3.78 1.87
N ILE A 66 -2.36 2.46 1.72
CA ILE A 66 -3.62 1.69 1.68
C ILE A 66 -3.43 0.38 2.42
N THR A 67 -4.43 -0.02 3.20
CA THR A 67 -4.61 -1.39 3.69
C THR A 67 -5.92 -1.93 3.14
N ILE A 68 -5.85 -3.09 2.50
CA ILE A 68 -6.98 -3.85 1.97
C ILE A 68 -7.09 -5.10 2.83
N TYR A 69 -8.27 -5.37 3.36
CA TYR A 69 -8.55 -6.60 4.10
C TYR A 69 -8.97 -7.67 3.09
N ALA A 70 -8.15 -8.71 2.98
CA ALA A 70 -8.36 -9.80 2.04
C ALA A 70 -9.14 -10.97 2.66
N GLU A 71 -9.37 -10.94 3.98
CA GLU A 71 -10.09 -11.95 4.80
C GLU A 71 -9.44 -13.35 4.79
N GLN A 72 -8.32 -13.51 4.09
CA GLN A 72 -7.57 -14.74 3.92
C GLN A 72 -6.09 -14.43 3.68
N VAL A 73 -5.23 -15.41 3.97
CA VAL A 73 -3.78 -15.31 3.74
C VAL A 73 -3.47 -15.11 2.26
N VAL A 74 -2.72 -14.05 1.95
CA VAL A 74 -2.38 -13.67 0.58
C VAL A 74 -1.05 -14.29 0.18
N PHE A 75 -1.09 -15.31 -0.67
CA PHE A 75 0.11 -16.06 -1.07
C PHE A 75 0.79 -15.49 -2.32
N SER A 76 0.04 -14.85 -3.20
CA SER A 76 0.58 -14.29 -4.44
C SER A 76 -0.15 -13.02 -4.84
N LEU A 77 0.59 -12.08 -5.41
CA LEU A 77 0.04 -10.88 -6.02
C LEU A 77 0.50 -10.79 -7.48
N LEU A 78 -0.43 -10.44 -8.36
CA LEU A 78 -0.18 -10.25 -9.79
C LEU A 78 -0.79 -8.93 -10.24
N ILE A 79 -0.09 -8.22 -11.13
CA ILE A 79 -0.62 -7.02 -11.79
C ILE A 79 -1.03 -7.38 -13.21
N GLU A 80 -2.31 -7.17 -13.50
CA GLU A 80 -2.83 -7.18 -14.86
C GLU A 80 -3.46 -5.82 -15.15
N ARG A 81 -2.84 -5.04 -16.02
CA ARG A 81 -3.29 -3.68 -16.37
C ARG A 81 -3.42 -2.80 -15.11
N GLU A 82 -4.64 -2.41 -14.74
CA GLU A 82 -4.95 -1.59 -13.55
C GLU A 82 -5.47 -2.45 -12.37
N ASN A 83 -5.45 -3.77 -12.51
CA ASN A 83 -5.95 -4.68 -11.51
C ASN A 83 -4.80 -5.31 -10.73
N LEU A 84 -4.93 -5.32 -9.42
CA LEU A 84 -4.16 -6.15 -8.50
C LEU A 84 -4.95 -7.41 -8.21
N ILE A 85 -4.40 -8.55 -8.59
CA ILE A 85 -5.03 -9.86 -8.40
C ILE A 85 -4.34 -10.53 -7.21
N ALA A 86 -5.12 -10.92 -6.22
CA ALA A 86 -4.65 -11.62 -5.02
C ALA A 86 -5.03 -13.10 -5.07
N GLY A 87 -4.02 -13.95 -4.99
CA GLY A 87 -4.18 -15.40 -4.94
C GLY A 87 -4.16 -15.94 -3.52
N TYR A 88 -5.02 -16.91 -3.26
CA TYR A 88 -5.25 -17.52 -1.95
C TYR A 88 -5.07 -19.03 -2.03
N TYR A 89 -4.97 -19.70 -0.87
CA TYR A 89 -4.97 -21.15 -0.81
C TYR A 89 -6.40 -21.69 -0.94
N GLN A 90 -6.65 -22.51 -1.96
CA GLN A 90 -7.95 -23.18 -2.19
C GLN A 90 -9.16 -22.24 -2.37
N ALA A 91 -8.95 -20.99 -2.80
CA ALA A 91 -10.02 -20.06 -3.13
C ALA A 91 -9.74 -19.33 -4.44
N ASP A 92 -10.81 -18.86 -5.08
CA ASP A 92 -10.71 -18.03 -6.29
C ASP A 92 -10.00 -16.71 -5.97
N PRO A 93 -9.20 -16.17 -6.91
CA PRO A 93 -8.48 -14.94 -6.68
C PRO A 93 -9.41 -13.73 -6.64
N ASN A 94 -9.12 -12.77 -5.75
CA ASN A 94 -9.81 -11.49 -5.72
C ASN A 94 -9.12 -10.50 -6.64
N ILE A 95 -9.93 -9.65 -7.28
CA ILE A 95 -9.46 -8.64 -8.23
C ILE A 95 -9.76 -7.26 -7.66
N TYR A 96 -8.71 -6.47 -7.43
CA TYR A 96 -8.78 -5.12 -6.89
C TYR A 96 -8.42 -4.11 -7.97
N ASN A 97 -9.38 -3.27 -8.37
CA ASN A 97 -9.11 -2.19 -9.32
C ASN A 97 -8.38 -1.04 -8.60
N ILE A 98 -7.12 -0.81 -8.97
CA ILE A 98 -6.24 0.14 -8.28
C ILE A 98 -6.68 1.59 -8.51
N SER A 99 -7.14 1.93 -9.73
CA SER A 99 -7.62 3.29 -10.05
C SER A 99 -8.81 3.67 -9.17
N LEU A 100 -9.82 2.79 -9.07
CA LEU A 100 -11.00 3.00 -8.23
C LEU A 100 -10.64 3.12 -6.75
N ILE A 101 -9.66 2.35 -6.26
CA ILE A 101 -9.20 2.44 -4.88
C ILE A 101 -8.61 3.83 -4.60
N TYR A 102 -7.74 4.34 -5.47
CA TYR A 102 -7.16 5.68 -5.28
C TYR A 102 -8.20 6.80 -5.43
N GLU A 103 -9.16 6.68 -6.34
CA GLU A 103 -10.24 7.65 -6.50
C GLU A 103 -11.10 7.75 -5.24
N ASN A 104 -11.51 6.61 -4.68
CA ASN A 104 -12.29 6.56 -3.44
C ASN A 104 -11.55 7.22 -2.26
N ILE A 105 -10.22 7.11 -2.20
CA ILE A 105 -9.41 7.75 -1.16
C ILE A 105 -9.39 9.27 -1.35
N LYS A 106 -9.14 9.75 -2.57
CA LYS A 106 -9.14 11.18 -2.88
C LYS A 106 -10.48 11.83 -2.55
N GLU A 107 -11.59 11.15 -2.84
CA GLU A 107 -12.92 11.63 -2.49
C GLU A 107 -13.14 11.68 -0.98
N ARG A 108 -12.71 10.65 -0.23
CA ARG A 108 -12.77 10.65 1.24
C ARG A 108 -11.96 11.79 1.85
N GLU A 109 -10.75 12.03 1.36
CA GLU A 109 -9.88 13.12 1.82
C GLU A 109 -10.51 14.49 1.53
N LYS A 110 -11.07 14.67 0.32
CA LYS A 110 -11.80 15.90 -0.04
C LYS A 110 -13.00 16.15 0.88
N ASN A 111 -13.83 15.13 1.09
CA ASN A 111 -15.01 15.22 1.95
C ASN A 111 -14.61 15.50 3.41
N PHE A 112 -13.53 14.88 3.89
CA PHE A 112 -12.99 15.13 5.21
C PHE A 112 -12.52 16.59 5.37
N CYS A 113 -11.77 17.12 4.40
CA CYS A 113 -11.34 18.53 4.41
C CYS A 113 -12.52 19.50 4.35
N SER A 114 -13.56 19.23 3.55
CA SER A 114 -14.78 20.04 3.50
C SER A 114 -15.51 20.05 4.85
N SER A 115 -15.65 18.90 5.52
CA SER A 115 -16.30 18.83 6.84
C SER A 115 -15.58 19.61 7.95
N ARG A 116 -14.26 19.84 7.82
CA ARG A 116 -13.48 20.69 8.76
C ARG A 116 -13.66 22.18 8.50
N GLN A 117 -14.04 22.58 7.28
CA GLN A 117 -14.32 23.99 6.97
C GLN A 117 -15.65 24.46 7.57
N ASP A 118 -16.59 23.53 7.81
CA ASP A 118 -17.95 23.83 8.30
C ASP A 118 -18.11 23.74 9.84
N GLY A 119 -17.04 23.51 10.62
CA GLY A 119 -17.13 23.27 12.08
C GLY A 119 -16.09 23.97 12.97
N TYR A 120 -16.54 24.95 13.77
CA TYR A 120 -16.12 25.41 15.12
C TYR A 120 -14.64 25.38 15.60
N TYR A 121 -13.62 25.20 14.76
CA TYR A 121 -12.20 25.30 15.15
C TYR A 121 -11.35 26.01 14.08
N PRO A 122 -11.15 27.34 14.19
CA PRO A 122 -10.54 28.14 13.12
C PRO A 122 -9.02 27.93 12.91
N ASN A 123 -8.35 27.10 13.71
CA ASN A 123 -6.88 27.01 13.75
C ASN A 123 -6.26 25.75 13.10
N ILE A 124 -7.02 24.92 12.38
CA ILE A 124 -6.47 23.73 11.69
C ILE A 124 -6.57 23.89 10.16
N LYS A 125 -6.19 25.06 9.65
CA LYS A 125 -6.25 25.37 8.20
C LYS A 125 -5.10 24.77 7.38
N ASN A 126 -4.06 24.22 8.00
CA ASN A 126 -2.79 23.94 7.29
C ASN A 126 -2.55 22.48 6.85
N ASP A 127 -3.41 21.53 7.21
CA ASP A 127 -3.22 20.12 6.79
C ASP A 127 -3.89 19.76 5.45
N CYS A 128 -4.71 20.66 4.89
CA CYS A 128 -5.43 20.41 3.62
C CYS A 128 -4.72 21.02 2.38
N ASN A 129 -3.47 21.48 2.51
CA ASN A 129 -2.67 21.93 1.37
C ASN A 129 -2.06 20.72 0.65
N LEU A 130 -2.87 20.09 -0.22
CA LEU A 130 -2.40 19.18 -1.26
C LEU A 130 -1.69 20.00 -2.35
N ASN A 131 -0.36 19.93 -2.40
CA ASN A 131 0.43 20.10 -3.63
C ASN A 131 0.74 18.72 -4.19
#